data_AF-A0A2W4J4M7-F1
#
_entry.id   AF-A0A2W4J4M7-F1
#
_cell.length_a   1.000
_cell.length_b   1.000
_cell.length_c   1.000
_cell.angle_alpha   90.00
_cell.angle_beta   90.00
_cell.angle_gamma   90.00
#
_symmetry.space_group_name_H-M   'P 1'
#
loop_
_entity.id
_entity.type
_entity.pdbx_description
1 polymer ?
#
loop_
_entity_poly.entity_id
_entity_poly.type
_entity_poly.pdbx_seq_one_letter_code
_entity_poly.pdbx_strand_id
1 'polypeptide(L)'
;MVRWRSGTVVALRRRWHGAVELDVAVEGTTLRALAYPALVGDPQPGDRVLLNVGALLMGLGTGGARFLGAPPGRPPPDPPPPGTPPAA
;
A
#
# COMPACT_ATOMS: atom_id res chain seq x y z
N MET A 1 -6.06 16.89 6.68
CA MET A 1 -6.39 15.89 7.73
C MET A 1 -6.44 14.51 7.10
N VAL A 2 -5.80 13.51 7.71
CA VAL A 2 -5.78 12.12 7.18
C VAL A 2 -7.02 11.37 7.67
N ARG A 3 -7.68 10.62 6.78
CA ARG A 3 -8.79 9.72 7.13
C ARG A 3 -8.40 8.28 6.80
N TRP A 4 -8.41 7.43 7.82
CA TRP A 4 -8.00 6.03 7.70
C TRP A 4 -9.18 5.09 7.59
N ARG A 5 -9.04 4.03 6.80
CA ARG A 5 -9.96 2.89 6.75
C ARG A 5 -9.19 1.58 6.70
N SER A 6 -9.68 0.57 7.41
CA SER A 6 -9.13 -0.79 7.29
C SER A 6 -9.80 -1.52 6.14
N GLY A 7 -9.07 -2.39 5.46
CA GLY A 7 -9.58 -3.20 4.37
C GLY A 7 -8.81 -4.49 4.19
N THR A 8 -9.29 -5.30 3.25
CA THR A 8 -8.63 -6.55 2.85
C THR A 8 -8.36 -6.50 1.36
N VAL A 9 -7.12 -6.77 0.95
CA VAL A 9 -6.76 -6.87 -0.48
C VAL A 9 -7.53 -8.05 -1.07
N VAL A 10 -8.26 -7.82 -2.17
CA VAL A 10 -9.02 -8.87 -2.85
C VAL A 10 -8.44 -9.24 -4.20
N ALA A 11 -7.75 -8.31 -4.87
CA ALA A 11 -7.05 -8.60 -6.11
C ALA A 11 -5.87 -7.66 -6.37
N LEU A 12 -4.87 -8.19 -7.07
CA LEU A 12 -3.80 -7.43 -7.71
C LEU A 12 -4.28 -7.03 -9.12
N ARG A 13 -4.13 -5.76 -9.48
CA ARG A 13 -4.60 -5.24 -10.78
C ARG A 13 -3.47 -5.08 -11.77
N ARG A 14 -2.65 -4.05 -11.57
CA ARG A 14 -1.60 -3.63 -12.51
C ARG A 14 -0.37 -3.23 -11.71
N ARG A 15 0.82 -3.51 -12.24
CA ARG A 15 2.11 -3.14 -11.63
C ARG A 15 2.90 -2.30 -12.61
N TRP A 16 3.42 -1.16 -12.15
CA TRP A 16 4.24 -0.27 -12.96
C TRP A 16 5.16 0.58 -12.07
N HIS A 17 6.41 0.75 -12.50
CA HIS A 17 7.32 1.78 -11.96
C HIS A 17 7.42 1.78 -10.42
N GLY A 18 7.45 0.61 -9.78
CA GLY A 18 7.51 0.49 -8.32
C GLY A 18 6.18 0.72 -7.58
N ALA A 19 5.07 0.79 -8.31
CA ALA A 19 3.71 0.84 -7.77
C ALA A 19 2.89 -0.39 -8.21
N VAL A 20 1.92 -0.75 -7.37
CA VAL A 20 0.95 -1.80 -7.61
C VAL A 20 -0.45 -1.26 -7.32
N GLU A 21 -1.34 -1.36 -8.30
CA GLU A 21 -2.77 -1.11 -8.13
C GLU A 21 -3.45 -2.36 -7.61
N LEU A 22 -4.35 -2.16 -6.65
CA LEU A 22 -5.05 -3.20 -5.91
C LEU A 22 -6.53 -2.92 -5.89
N ASP A 23 -7.32 -3.98 -5.86
CA ASP A 23 -8.71 -3.93 -5.42
C ASP A 23 -8.73 -4.29 -3.93
N VAL A 24 -9.33 -3.44 -3.09
CA VAL A 24 -9.40 -3.61 -1.64
C VAL A 24 -10.84 -3.51 -1.16
N ALA A 25 -11.32 -4.53 -0.46
CA ALA A 25 -12.62 -4.53 0.18
C ALA A 25 -12.58 -3.72 1.48
N VAL A 26 -13.45 -2.72 1.60
CA VAL A 26 -13.57 -1.78 2.72
C VAL A 26 -15.06 -1.58 3.00
N GLU A 27 -15.51 -1.90 4.21
CA GLU A 27 -16.89 -1.62 4.66
C GLU A 27 -17.97 -2.11 3.64
N GLY A 28 -17.76 -3.28 3.04
CA GLY A 28 -18.68 -3.88 2.06
C GLY A 28 -18.54 -3.35 0.62
N THR A 29 -17.65 -2.39 0.37
CA THR A 29 -17.39 -1.83 -0.96
C THR A 29 -15.97 -2.16 -1.43
N THR A 30 -15.76 -2.35 -2.73
CA THR A 30 -14.42 -2.51 -3.30
C THR A 30 -13.88 -1.17 -3.80
N LEU A 31 -12.69 -0.80 -3.33
CA LEU A 31 -12.00 0.43 -3.71
C LEU A 31 -10.70 0.10 -4.44
N ARG A 32 -10.33 0.95 -5.40
CA ARG A 32 -8.99 0.93 -5.99
C ARG A 32 -8.01 1.60 -5.04
N ALA A 33 -6.91 0.91 -4.77
CA ALA A 33 -5.82 1.41 -3.95
C ALA A 33 -4.50 1.31 -4.69
N LEU A 34 -3.55 2.16 -4.30
CA LEU A 34 -2.20 2.15 -4.84
C LEU A 34 -1.19 1.89 -3.72
N ALA A 35 -0.39 0.85 -3.91
CA ALA A 35 0.69 0.42 -3.02
C ALA A 35 2.04 0.67 -3.68
N TYR A 36 3.04 1.02 -2.87
CA TYR A 36 4.43 1.14 -3.30
C TYR A 36 5.24 0.07 -2.59
N PRO A 37 5.57 -1.07 -3.22
CA PRO A 37 6.13 -2.20 -2.49
C PRO A 37 7.43 -1.91 -1.74
N ALA A 38 8.24 -0.96 -2.22
CA ALA A 38 9.44 -0.51 -1.51
C ALA A 38 9.14 0.14 -0.15
N LEU A 39 7.93 0.70 0.04
CA LEU A 39 7.52 1.36 1.27
C LEU A 39 6.65 0.47 2.16
N VAL A 40 5.91 -0.47 1.57
CA VAL A 40 4.81 -1.17 2.26
C VAL A 40 4.93 -2.69 2.21
N GLY A 41 5.99 -3.23 1.60
CA GLY A 41 6.09 -4.65 1.28
C GLY A 41 5.27 -5.02 0.04
N ASP A 42 5.33 -6.28 -0.39
CA ASP A 42 4.60 -6.76 -1.58
C ASP A 42 3.22 -7.33 -1.18
N PRO A 43 2.12 -6.58 -1.40
CA PRO A 43 0.79 -6.94 -0.92
C PRO A 43 0.20 -8.10 -1.72
N GLN A 44 -0.53 -8.98 -1.05
CA GLN A 44 -1.16 -10.16 -1.62
C GLN A 44 -2.67 -10.18 -1.31
N PRO A 45 -3.50 -10.82 -2.16
CA PRO A 45 -4.89 -11.08 -1.82
C PRO A 45 -5.03 -11.78 -0.46
N GLY A 46 -5.95 -11.31 0.38
CA GLY A 46 -6.13 -11.74 1.76
C GLY A 46 -5.43 -10.85 2.80
N ASP A 47 -4.48 -10.01 2.38
CA ASP A 47 -3.76 -9.12 3.31
C ASP A 47 -4.67 -8.06 3.90
N ARG A 48 -4.55 -7.85 5.22
CA ARG A 48 -5.18 -6.74 5.94
C ARG A 48 -4.34 -5.49 5.79
N VAL A 49 -4.97 -4.39 5.40
CA VAL A 49 -4.30 -3.15 5.04
C VAL A 49 -5.00 -1.94 5.62
N LEU A 50 -4.25 -0.87 5.83
CA LEU A 50 -4.78 0.44 6.24
C LEU A 50 -4.68 1.40 5.05
N LEU A 51 -5.77 2.10 4.74
CA LEU A 51 -5.92 2.97 3.59
C LEU A 51 -6.12 4.42 4.03
N ASN A 52 -5.38 5.35 3.42
CA ASN A 52 -5.73 6.76 3.49
C ASN A 52 -6.75 7.10 2.38
N VAL A 53 -7.98 7.37 2.80
CA VAL A 53 -9.13 7.67 1.94
C VAL A 53 -9.48 9.17 1.91
N GLY A 54 -8.66 10.02 2.54
CA GLY A 54 -8.97 11.44 2.70
C GLY A 54 -9.20 12.16 1.37
N ALA A 55 -8.31 11.94 0.39
CA ALA A 55 -8.41 12.57 -0.92
C ALA A 55 -9.59 12.04 -1.76
N LEU A 56 -9.98 10.77 -1.56
CA LEU A 56 -11.15 10.18 -2.19
C LEU A 56 -12.44 10.81 -1.66
N LEU A 57 -12.57 10.91 -0.33
CA LEU A 57 -13.73 11.49 0.34
C LEU A 57 -13.90 13.00 0.06
N MET A 58 -12.80 13.70 -0.24
CA MET A 58 -12.80 15.11 -0.61
C MET A 58 -12.99 15.34 -2.13
N GLY A 59 -13.18 14.30 -2.93
CA GLY A 59 -13.46 14.43 -4.36
C GLY A 59 -12.30 15.01 -5.19
N LEU A 60 -11.06 14.93 -4.73
CA LEU A 60 -9.90 15.59 -5.35
C LEU A 60 -9.37 14.91 -6.63
N GLY A 61 -10.15 14.01 -7.24
CA GLY A 61 -9.79 13.38 -8.53
C GLY A 61 -8.59 12.41 -8.46
N THR A 62 -8.31 11.81 -7.30
CA THR A 62 -7.12 10.94 -7.12
C THR A 62 -7.23 9.55 -7.78
N GLY A 63 -8.41 9.19 -8.29
CA GLY A 63 -8.66 7.91 -8.95
C GLY A 63 -8.67 6.68 -8.02
N GLY A 64 -8.56 6.87 -6.69
CA GLY A 64 -8.54 5.79 -5.70
C GLY A 64 -7.94 6.20 -4.35
N ALA A 65 -8.02 5.32 -3.35
CA ALA A 65 -7.37 5.52 -2.06
C ALA A 65 -5.84 5.45 -2.21
N ARG A 66 -5.12 6.42 -1.65
CA ARG A 66 -3.66 6.53 -1.82
C ARG A 66 -2.98 6.29 -0.50
N PHE A 67 -2.26 5.18 -0.44
CA PHE A 67 -1.37 4.71 0.62
C PHE A 67 -1.92 3.52 1.40
N LEU A 68 -1.18 2.41 1.30
CA LEU A 68 -1.34 1.14 1.98
C LEU A 68 -0.40 1.12 3.20
N GLY A 69 -0.88 0.84 4.41
CA GLY A 69 -0.01 0.40 5.50
C GLY A 69 0.40 -1.06 5.27
N ALA A 70 1.68 -1.39 5.49
CA ALA A 70 2.20 -2.75 5.31
C ALA A 70 1.37 -3.78 6.09
N PRO A 71 1.11 -4.97 5.53
CA PRO A 71 0.51 -6.06 6.30
C PRO A 71 1.42 -6.38 7.49
N PRO A 72 0.87 -6.56 8.71
CA PRO A 72 1.67 -6.66 9.94
C PRO A 72 2.63 -7.86 9.97
N GLY A 73 2.51 -8.82 9.04
CA GLY A 73 3.35 -10.02 8.97
C GLY A 73 4.46 -10.01 7.92
N ARG A 74 4.53 -9.03 7.01
CA ARG A 74 5.59 -8.94 5.96
C ARG A 74 6.02 -7.50 5.71
N PRO A 75 6.81 -6.90 6.62
CA PRO A 75 7.46 -5.65 6.31
C PRO A 75 8.44 -5.82 5.13
N PRO A 76 8.67 -4.76 4.34
CA PRO A 76 9.76 -4.78 3.37
C PRO A 76 11.10 -5.02 4.09
N PRO A 77 12.10 -5.64 3.41
CA PRO A 77 13.42 -5.79 4.00
C PRO A 77 14.03 -4.42 4.32
N ASP A 78 14.73 -4.33 5.46
CA ASP A 78 15.43 -3.11 5.84
C ASP A 78 16.47 -2.73 4.77
N PRO A 79 16.65 -1.42 4.49
CA PRO A 79 17.74 -0.99 3.64
C PRO A 79 19.09 -1.42 4.27
N PRO A 80 20.12 -1.69 3.44
CA PRO A 80 21.44 -2.03 3.97
C PRO A 80 21.93 -0.92 4.91
N PRO A 81 22.61 -1.28 6.02
CA PRO A 81 23.15 -0.29 6.94
C PRO A 81 24.13 0.64 6.19
N PRO A 82 24.11 1.96 6.48
CA PRO A 82 25.03 2.88 5.85
C PRO A 82 26.48 2.53 6.23
N GLY A 83 27.30 2.24 5.21
CA GLY A 83 28.76 2.23 5.28
C GLY A 83 29.38 1.11 6.12
N THR A 84 29.54 -0.08 5.56
CA THR A 84 30.74 -0.88 5.87
C THR A 84 31.74 -0.61 4.76
N PRO A 85 32.89 0.04 5.03
CA PRO A 85 33.94 0.14 4.02
C PRO A 85 34.36 -1.29 3.61
N PRO A 86 34.71 -1.54 2.34
CA PRO A 86 35.28 -2.82 1.95
C PRO A 86 36.50 -3.09 2.82
N ALA A 87 36.59 -4.30 3.38
CA ALA A 87 37.76 -4.72 4.11
C ALA A 87 38.97 -4.77 3.15
N ALA A 88 39.91 -3.84 3.40
CA ALA A 88 41.30 -3.72 2.92
C ALA A 88 41.60 -4.14 1.47
#